data_AF-A0A259TVL1-F1
#
_entry.id   AF-A0A259TVL1-F1
#
_cell.length_a   1.000
_cell.length_b   1.000
_cell.length_c   1.000
_cell.angle_alpha   90.00
_cell.angle_beta   90.00
_cell.angle_gamma   90.00
#
_symmetry.space_group_name_H-M   'P 1'
#
loop_
_entity.id
_entity.type
_entity.pdbx_description
1 polymer ?
#
loop_
_entity_poly.entity_id
_entity_poly.type
_entity_poly.pdbx_seq_one_letter_code
_entity_poly.pdbx_strand_id
1 'polypeptide(L)'
;MIDLYIAKSLAVSFGVEDYSGLYEVIWGLNSQYPEINQETKVRAADRAMRSLLDMGHVRFHSGPEGPTEETMPTVKALGVLDDPAVWKPPLERSGLPLYWFTATDAGGDALERGEYSSL
;
A
#
# COMPACT_ATOMS: atom_id res chain seq x y z
N MET A 1 16.97 -8.78 0.36
CA MET A 1 16.31 -7.46 0.58
C MET A 1 15.21 -7.40 -0.46
N ILE A 2 13.98 -7.06 -0.09
CA ILE A 2 12.92 -6.82 -1.09
C ILE A 2 13.21 -5.45 -1.70
N ASP A 3 13.26 -5.39 -3.03
CA ASP A 3 13.43 -4.13 -3.73
C ASP A 3 12.21 -3.23 -3.51
N LEU A 4 12.48 -1.96 -3.19
CA LEU A 4 11.46 -0.93 -3.08
C LEU A 4 10.64 -0.81 -4.37
N TYR A 5 11.26 -1.01 -5.53
CA TYR A 5 10.61 -0.98 -6.84
C TYR A 5 9.49 -2.02 -6.96
N ILE A 6 9.75 -3.24 -6.50
CA ILE A 6 8.75 -4.34 -6.52
C ILE A 6 7.55 -4.00 -5.62
N ALA A 7 7.81 -3.53 -4.39
CA ALA A 7 6.73 -3.17 -3.47
C ALA A 7 5.90 -1.98 -4.00
N LYS A 8 6.53 -1.01 -4.68
CA LYS A 8 5.82 0.09 -5.35
C LYS A 8 4.95 -0.41 -6.50
N SER A 9 5.50 -1.23 -7.39
CA SER A 9 4.78 -1.78 -8.53
C SER A 9 3.55 -2.56 -8.08
N LEU A 10 3.70 -3.38 -7.04
CA LEU A 10 2.63 -4.20 -6.50
C LEU A 10 1.53 -3.35 -5.86
N ALA A 11 1.91 -2.35 -5.05
CA ALA A 11 0.95 -1.42 -4.47
C ALA A 11 0.16 -0.66 -5.54
N VAL A 12 0.83 -0.05 -6.53
CA VAL A 12 0.11 0.69 -7.58
C VAL A 12 -0.76 -0.24 -8.42
N SER A 13 -0.28 -1.43 -8.77
CA SER A 13 -1.07 -2.41 -9.53
C SER A 13 -2.40 -2.73 -8.85
N PHE A 14 -2.39 -2.98 -7.54
CA PHE A 14 -3.65 -3.23 -6.82
C PHE A 14 -4.55 -1.98 -6.77
N GLY A 15 -3.96 -0.82 -6.50
CA GLY A 15 -4.71 0.43 -6.41
C GLY A 15 -5.28 0.94 -7.74
N VAL A 16 -4.77 0.50 -8.89
CA VAL A 16 -5.34 0.82 -10.22
C VAL A 16 -6.61 0.02 -10.47
N GLU A 17 -6.68 -1.22 -9.98
CA GLU A 17 -7.81 -2.12 -10.24
C GLU A 17 -9.00 -1.81 -9.33
N ASP A 18 -8.77 -1.58 -8.03
CA ASP A 18 -9.81 -1.29 -7.04
C ASP A 18 -9.22 -0.65 -5.77
N TYR A 19 -10.10 -0.27 -4.84
CA TYR A 19 -9.74 0.02 -3.47
C TYR A 19 -9.06 -1.19 -2.83
N SER A 20 -7.81 -1.00 -2.42
CA SER A 20 -6.99 -2.06 -1.88
C SER A 20 -6.63 -1.82 -0.42
N GLY A 21 -6.59 -2.88 0.37
CA GLY A 21 -6.12 -2.84 1.74
C GLY A 21 -4.59 -2.85 1.82
N LEU A 22 -4.01 -2.17 2.81
CA LEU A 22 -2.55 -2.19 3.03
C LEU A 22 -1.98 -3.61 3.24
N TYR A 23 -2.78 -4.49 3.84
CA TYR A 23 -2.41 -5.89 4.04
C TYR A 23 -2.30 -6.68 2.72
N GLU A 24 -2.96 -6.25 1.65
CA GLU A 24 -2.91 -6.93 0.35
C GLU A 24 -1.54 -6.78 -0.29
N VAL A 25 -0.87 -5.65 -0.07
CA VAL A 25 0.54 -5.47 -0.46
C VAL A 25 1.41 -6.55 0.19
N ILE A 26 1.16 -6.83 1.47
CA ILE A 26 1.87 -7.88 2.22
C ILE A 26 1.51 -9.27 1.69
N TRP A 27 0.25 -9.51 1.34
CA TRP A 27 -0.16 -10.78 0.71
C TRP A 27 0.54 -11.01 -0.61
N GLY A 28 0.59 -10.01 -1.49
CA GLY A 28 1.34 -10.09 -2.75
C GLY A 28 2.83 -10.39 -2.53
N LEU A 29 3.45 -9.72 -1.56
CA LEU A 29 4.85 -10.01 -1.19
C LEU A 29 5.03 -11.42 -0.58
N ASN A 30 4.04 -11.93 0.16
CA ASN A 30 4.06 -13.30 0.68
C ASN A 30 3.97 -14.34 -0.43
N SER A 31 3.17 -14.10 -1.46
CA SER A 31 3.06 -14.98 -2.62
C SER A 31 4.33 -14.99 -3.48
N GLN A 32 4.96 -13.82 -3.67
CA GLN A 32 6.15 -13.70 -4.52
C GLN A 32 7.46 -14.08 -3.81
N TYR A 33 7.56 -13.83 -2.50
CA TYR A 33 8.77 -14.02 -1.71
C TYR A 33 8.47 -14.80 -0.42
N PRO A 34 7.96 -16.06 -0.52
CA PRO A 34 7.55 -16.83 0.66
C PRO A 34 8.70 -17.06 1.67
N GLU A 35 9.95 -17.08 1.21
CA GLU A 35 11.15 -17.29 2.00
C GLU A 35 11.60 -16.05 2.80
N ILE A 36 11.15 -14.85 2.43
CA ILE A 36 11.52 -13.62 3.12
C ILE A 36 10.64 -13.46 4.37
N ASN A 37 11.27 -13.10 5.50
CA ASN A 37 10.54 -12.90 6.74
C ASN A 37 9.54 -11.72 6.67
N GLN A 38 8.52 -11.80 7.52
CA GLN A 38 7.41 -10.85 7.56
C GLN A 38 7.86 -9.41 7.82
N GLU A 39 8.79 -9.21 8.75
CA GLU A 39 9.29 -7.87 9.10
C GLU A 39 9.94 -7.16 7.90
N THR A 40 10.70 -7.89 7.09
CA THR A 40 11.34 -7.36 5.90
C THR A 40 10.30 -6.95 4.84
N LYS A 41 9.22 -7.71 4.71
CA LYS A 41 8.09 -7.39 3.80
C LYS A 41 7.37 -6.14 4.26
N VAL A 42 7.03 -6.06 5.54
CA VAL A 42 6.37 -4.88 6.14
C VAL A 42 7.23 -3.63 5.96
N ARG A 43 8.54 -3.70 6.22
CA ARG A 43 9.45 -2.57 6.02
C ARG A 43 9.54 -2.12 4.55
N ALA A 44 9.50 -3.07 3.60
CA ALA A 44 9.50 -2.73 2.18
C ALA A 44 8.19 -2.07 1.75
N ALA A 45 7.04 -2.62 2.19
CA ALA A 45 5.73 -2.06 1.93
C ALA A 45 5.56 -0.66 2.55
N ASP A 46 6.00 -0.45 3.78
CA ASP A 46 5.97 0.86 4.44
C ASP A 46 6.75 1.92 3.65
N ARG A 47 8.00 1.61 3.29
CA ARG A 47 8.83 2.52 2.49
C ARG A 47 8.20 2.79 1.12
N ALA A 48 7.59 1.79 0.49
CA ALA A 48 6.93 1.93 -0.79
C ALA A 48 5.71 2.87 -0.69
N MET A 49 4.82 2.61 0.26
CA MET A 49 3.60 3.41 0.45
C MET A 49 3.90 4.85 0.83
N ARG A 50 4.89 5.09 1.70
CA ARG A 50 5.33 6.46 2.03
C ARG A 50 5.84 7.19 0.81
N SER A 51 6.69 6.54 0.01
CA SER A 51 7.21 7.14 -1.22
C SER A 51 6.10 7.40 -2.24
N LEU A 52 5.14 6.49 -2.40
CA LEU A 52 4.01 6.67 -3.32
C LEU A 52 3.08 7.81 -2.88
N LEU A 53 2.84 7.95 -1.57
CA LEU A 53 2.08 9.06 -1.01
C LEU A 53 2.78 10.41 -1.25
N ASP A 54 4.10 10.47 -1.03
CA ASP A 54 4.91 11.66 -1.23
C ASP A 54 4.92 12.11 -2.71
N MET A 55 4.98 11.13 -3.63
CA MET A 55 4.89 11.37 -5.08
C MET A 55 3.45 11.68 -5.56
N GLY A 56 2.43 11.52 -4.70
CA GLY A 56 1.03 11.67 -5.09
C GLY A 56 0.51 10.56 -6.03
N HIS A 57 1.18 9.40 -6.05
CA HIS A 57 0.85 8.26 -6.92
C HIS A 57 -0.22 7.34 -6.32
N VAL A 58 -0.50 7.48 -5.02
CA VAL A 58 -1.61 6.80 -4.33
C VAL A 58 -2.35 7.78 -3.43
N ARG A 59 -3.61 7.46 -3.12
CA ARG A 59 -4.42 8.17 -2.13
C ARG A 59 -5.03 7.19 -1.15
N PHE A 60 -5.22 7.63 0.09
CA PHE A 60 -5.78 6.80 1.14
C PHE A 60 -7.24 7.16 1.37
N HIS A 61 -8.01 6.19 1.83
CA HIS A 61 -9.41 6.29 2.14
C HIS A 61 -9.67 5.60 3.47
N SER A 62 -10.71 6.02 4.18
CA SER A 62 -11.13 5.38 5.42
C SER A 62 -12.64 5.39 5.53
N GLY A 63 -13.23 4.27 5.95
CA GLY A 63 -14.64 4.20 6.25
C GLY A 63 -14.93 3.07 7.24
N PRO A 64 -16.00 3.21 8.05
CA PRO A 64 -16.36 2.22 9.07
C PRO A 64 -16.79 0.88 8.47
N GLU A 65 -17.30 0.87 7.24
CA GLU A 65 -17.88 -0.30 6.58
C GLU A 65 -17.17 -0.66 5.25
N GLY A 66 -16.15 0.11 4.85
CA GLY A 66 -15.48 -0.06 3.56
C GLY A 66 -14.82 1.22 3.05
N PRO A 67 -14.28 1.20 1.83
CA PRO A 67 -13.73 2.39 1.20
C PRO A 67 -14.81 3.45 0.95
N THR A 68 -14.42 4.72 1.02
CA THR A 68 -15.26 5.87 0.66
C THR A 68 -14.56 6.67 -0.43
N GLU A 69 -15.33 7.42 -1.21
CA GLU A 69 -14.75 8.37 -2.20
C GLU A 69 -13.94 9.49 -1.53
N GLU A 70 -14.15 9.72 -0.22
CA GLU A 70 -13.42 10.73 0.53
C GLU A 70 -11.95 10.33 0.69
N THR A 71 -11.08 11.15 0.11
CA THR A 71 -9.63 10.98 0.22
C THR A 71 -9.12 11.55 1.53
N MET A 72 -8.31 10.76 2.22
CA MET A 72 -7.59 11.16 3.41
C MET A 72 -6.46 12.14 3.06
N PRO A 73 -6.28 13.25 3.82
CA PRO A 73 -5.14 14.14 3.64
C PRO A 73 -3.81 13.39 3.82
N THR A 74 -2.80 13.69 2.98
CA THR A 74 -1.50 13.00 2.97
C THR A 74 -0.84 12.93 4.35
N VAL A 75 -0.90 14.00 5.14
CA VAL A 75 -0.34 14.04 6.51
C VAL A 75 -1.01 12.98 7.41
N LYS A 76 -2.34 12.83 7.31
CA LYS A 76 -3.07 11.82 8.06
C LYS A 76 -2.78 10.41 7.53
N ALA A 77 -2.67 10.25 6.21
CA ALA A 77 -2.30 8.97 5.57
C ALA A 77 -0.90 8.49 5.99
N LEU A 78 0.07 9.40 6.09
CA LEU A 78 1.40 9.08 6.60
C LEU A 78 1.35 8.64 8.08
N GLY A 79 0.53 9.31 8.90
CA GLY A 79 0.32 8.92 10.30
C GLY A 79 -0.33 7.54 10.46
N VAL A 80 -1.15 7.10 9.51
CA VAL A 80 -1.69 5.73 9.49
C VAL A 80 -0.56 4.71 9.38
N LEU A 81 0.45 4.98 8.56
CA LEU A 81 1.58 4.06 8.34
C LEU A 81 2.50 3.91 9.55
N ASP A 82 2.37 4.77 10.57
CA ASP A 82 3.15 4.68 11.81
C ASP A 82 2.62 3.57 12.75
N ASP A 83 1.38 3.11 12.57
CA ASP A 83 0.82 1.99 13.33
C ASP A 83 1.16 0.64 12.66
N PRO A 84 2.01 -0.22 13.27
CA PRO A 84 2.39 -1.49 12.67
C PRO A 84 1.20 -2.45 12.49
N ALA A 85 0.09 -2.25 13.21
CA ALA A 85 -1.10 -3.04 13.00
C ALA A 85 -1.66 -2.84 11.59
N VAL A 86 -1.40 -1.71 10.90
CA VAL A 86 -1.95 -1.41 9.56
C VAL A 86 -1.69 -2.44 8.49
N TRP A 87 -0.62 -3.20 8.66
CA TRP A 87 -0.16 -4.22 7.73
C TRP A 87 -0.77 -5.60 7.95
N LYS A 88 -1.56 -5.77 9.01
CA LYS A 88 -2.22 -7.04 9.31
C LYS A 88 -3.60 -7.15 8.62
N PRO A 89 -4.06 -8.36 8.30
CA PRO A 89 -5.42 -8.57 7.81
C PRO A 89 -6.49 -8.08 8.81
N PRO A 90 -7.68 -7.65 8.35
CA PRO A 90 -8.76 -7.17 9.21
C PRO A 90 -9.14 -8.10 10.37
N LEU A 91 -9.13 -9.42 10.13
CA LEU A 91 -9.46 -10.44 11.14
C LEU A 91 -8.48 -10.44 12.33
N GLU A 92 -7.25 -9.96 12.13
CA GLU A 92 -6.22 -9.86 13.17
C GLU A 92 -6.23 -8.50 13.89
N ARG A 93 -7.16 -7.60 13.52
CA ARG A 93 -7.15 -6.18 13.89
C ARG A 93 -8.43 -5.70 14.57
N SER A 94 -9.13 -6.62 15.25
CA SER A 94 -10.43 -6.36 15.89
C SER A 94 -10.55 -4.95 16.48
N GLY A 95 -11.51 -4.17 15.97
CA GLY A 95 -11.83 -2.83 16.45
C GLY A 95 -11.04 -1.67 15.85
N LEU A 96 -10.10 -1.90 14.91
CA LEU A 96 -9.38 -0.83 14.23
C LEU A 96 -10.09 -0.36 12.94
N PRO A 97 -9.99 0.93 12.58
CA PRO A 97 -10.47 1.41 11.28
C PRO A 97 -9.80 0.67 10.12
N LEU A 98 -10.58 0.40 9.07
CA LEU A 98 -10.06 -0.10 7.81
C LEU A 98 -9.53 1.06 6.97
N TYR A 99 -8.30 0.88 6.47
CA TYR A 99 -7.64 1.83 5.60
C TYR A 99 -7.47 1.19 4.23
N TRP A 100 -7.91 1.93 3.23
CA TRP A 100 -7.87 1.54 1.84
C TRP A 100 -7.02 2.54 1.07
N PHE A 101 -6.49 2.13 -0.06
CA PHE A 101 -5.81 3.02 -0.98
C PHE A 101 -6.23 2.73 -2.42
N THR A 102 -6.11 3.75 -3.25
CA THR A 102 -6.22 3.66 -4.72
C THR A 102 -4.99 4.28 -5.34
N ALA A 103 -4.67 3.88 -6.57
CA ALA A 103 -3.70 4.58 -7.39
C ALA A 103 -4.34 5.86 -7.97
N THR A 104 -3.54 6.90 -8.14
CA THR A 104 -3.96 8.06 -8.95
C THR A 104 -3.65 7.79 -10.42
N ASP A 105 -4.23 8.59 -11.32
CA ASP A 105 -3.86 8.55 -12.75
C ASP A 105 -2.35 8.65 -12.94
N ALA A 106 -1.68 9.57 -12.22
CA ALA A 106 -0.23 9.71 -12.26
C ALA A 106 0.51 8.43 -11.79
N GLY A 107 -0.02 7.75 -10.78
CA GLY A 107 0.50 6.47 -10.31
C GLY A 107 0.36 5.38 -11.37
N GLY A 108 -0.83 5.26 -11.98
CA GLY A 108 -1.11 4.32 -13.07
C GLY A 108 -0.22 4.56 -14.29
N ASP A 109 -0.11 5.80 -14.75
CA ASP A 109 0.75 6.15 -15.89
C ASP A 109 2.23 5.81 -15.60
N ALA A 110 2.69 6.03 -14.36
CA ALA A 110 4.06 5.68 -13.96
C ALA A 110 4.29 4.15 -13.94
N LEU A 111 3.27 3.37 -13.57
CA LEU A 111 3.31 1.91 -13.68
C LEU A 111 3.43 1.47 -15.14
N GLU A 112 2.62 2.03 -16.04
CA GLU A 112 2.65 1.72 -17.48
C GLU A 112 4.00 2.07 -18.12
N ARG A 113 4.63 3.17 -17.69
CA ARG A 113 5.97 3.57 -18.14
C ARG A 113 7.10 2.71 -17.54
N GLY A 114 6.79 1.81 -16.62
CA GLY A 114 7.77 0.92 -15.99
C GLY A 114 8.66 1.60 -14.96
N GLU A 115 8.26 2.75 -14.39
CA GLU A 115 9.06 3.52 -13.42
C GLU A 115 9.29 2.78 -12.09
N TYR A 116 8.52 1.72 -11.84
CA TYR A 116 8.66 0.84 -10.68
C TYR A 116 9.37 -0.48 -11.00
N SER A 117 9.99 -0.62 -12.17
CA SER A 117 10.81 -1.79 -12.48
C SER A 117 12.24 -1.57 -11.96
N SER A 118 12.83 -2.58 -11.31
CA SER A 118 14.24 -2.51 -10.89
C SER A 118 15.14 -2.31 -12.11
N LEU A 119 16.16 -1.46 -11.98
CA LEU A 119 17.27 -1.35 -12.95
C LEU A 119 18.04 -2.68 -13.06
#